data_AF-A0A2V6H949-F1
#
_entry.id   AF-A0A2V6H949-F1
#
_cell.length_a   1.000
_cell.length_b   1.000
_cell.length_c   1.000
_cell.angle_alpha   90.00
_cell.angle_beta   90.00
_cell.angle_gamma   90.00
#
_symmetry.space_group_name_H-M   'P 1'
#
loop_
_entity.id
_entity.type
_entity.pdbx_description
1 polymer ?
#
loop_
_entity_poly.entity_id
_entity_poly.type
_entity_poly.pdbx_seq_one_letter_code
_entity_poly.pdbx_strand_id
1 'polypeptide(L)'
;MDRKVPFLIRAFVWFAALASVSMYLSMVLAILDIGPHIMGGEPVTRTEWLHIAAPLVAVIGILMACIAYGFAGQKPWSRHVVIAMFVLIIVYASILGALNLIHHTIMWRAIINGTVFGGVSVWYFYFKPNVAAYFCELADR
;
A
#
# COMPACT_ATOMS: atom_id res chain seq x y z
N MET A 1 -19.78 11.35 -5.51
CA MET A 1 -18.78 11.11 -6.58
C MET A 1 -19.48 11.19 -7.92
N ASP A 2 -18.95 12.01 -8.84
CA ASP A 2 -19.47 12.18 -10.20
C ASP A 2 -19.46 10.84 -10.98
N ARG A 3 -20.43 10.64 -11.88
CA ARG A 3 -20.53 9.46 -12.76
C ARG A 3 -19.33 9.34 -13.72
N LYS A 4 -18.57 10.42 -13.91
CA LYS A 4 -17.34 10.46 -14.72
C LYS A 4 -16.14 9.76 -14.08
N VAL A 5 -16.15 9.49 -12.77
CA VAL A 5 -15.04 8.79 -12.09
C VAL A 5 -15.09 7.29 -12.44
N PRO A 6 -14.00 6.71 -12.98
CA PRO A 6 -13.91 5.28 -13.24
C PRO A 6 -14.31 4.44 -12.02
N PHE A 7 -15.15 3.42 -12.23
CA PHE A 7 -15.70 2.59 -11.14
C PHE A 7 -14.62 2.04 -10.20
N LEU A 8 -13.50 1.55 -10.74
CA LEU A 8 -12.43 0.98 -9.93
C LEU A 8 -11.77 2.03 -9.00
N ILE A 9 -11.66 3.28 -9.42
CA ILE A 9 -11.13 4.37 -8.56
C ILE A 9 -12.07 4.60 -7.37
N ARG A 10 -13.39 4.52 -7.59
CA ARG A 10 -14.38 4.62 -6.51
C ARG A 10 -14.25 3.46 -5.51
N ALA A 11 -14.03 2.26 -6.02
CA ALA A 11 -13.76 1.08 -5.18
C ALA A 11 -12.43 1.24 -4.41
N PHE A 12 -11.39 1.77 -5.07
CA PHE A 12 -10.08 1.98 -4.46
C PHE A 12 -10.09 3.02 -3.34
N VAL A 13 -10.97 4.02 -3.36
CA VAL A 13 -11.13 4.93 -2.22
C VAL A 13 -11.52 4.18 -0.95
N TRP A 14 -12.57 3.36 -1.04
CA TRP A 14 -13.04 2.60 0.11
C TRP A 14 -12.03 1.54 0.55
N PHE A 15 -11.44 0.84 -0.41
CA PHE A 15 -10.37 -0.11 -0.12
C PHE A 15 -9.20 0.57 0.61
N ALA A 16 -8.73 1.72 0.11
CA ALA A 16 -7.60 2.42 0.70
C ALA A 16 -7.91 2.95 2.10
N ALA A 17 -9.10 3.51 2.30
CA ALA A 17 -9.55 3.98 3.61
C ALA A 17 -9.65 2.83 4.62
N LEU A 18 -10.32 1.73 4.26
CA LEU A 18 -10.48 0.56 5.14
C LEU A 18 -9.14 -0.10 5.46
N ALA A 19 -8.26 -0.24 4.47
CA ALA A 19 -6.93 -0.79 4.69
C ALA A 19 -6.08 0.10 5.61
N SER A 20 -6.13 1.42 5.46
CA SER A 20 -5.45 2.37 6.36
C SER A 20 -5.93 2.20 7.81
N VAL A 21 -7.25 2.21 8.04
CA VAL A 21 -7.84 1.98 9.36
C VAL A 21 -7.42 0.62 9.93
N SER A 22 -7.44 -0.43 9.11
CA SER A 22 -7.08 -1.79 9.53
C SER A 22 -5.61 -1.90 9.93
N MET A 23 -4.71 -1.17 9.25
CA MET A 23 -3.28 -1.13 9.57
C MET A 23 -3.01 -0.46 10.92
N TYR A 24 -3.70 0.65 11.23
CA TYR A 24 -3.57 1.27 12.55
C TYR A 24 -4.23 0.43 13.65
N LEU A 25 -5.37 -0.19 13.35
CA LEU A 25 -6.00 -1.12 14.27
C LEU A 25 -5.07 -2.30 14.59
N SER A 26 -4.42 -2.89 13.59
CA SER A 26 -3.48 -3.99 13.83
C SER A 26 -2.28 -3.57 14.68
N MET A 27 -1.78 -2.34 14.53
CA MET A 27 -0.76 -1.79 15.42
C MET A 27 -1.26 -1.63 16.86
N VAL A 28 -2.47 -1.11 17.06
CA VAL A 28 -3.06 -1.00 18.41
C VAL A 28 -3.23 -2.38 19.05
N LEU A 29 -3.73 -3.35 18.29
CA LEU A 29 -3.88 -4.73 18.76
C LEU A 29 -2.52 -5.36 19.12
N ALA A 30 -1.49 -5.15 18.30
CA ALA A 30 -0.14 -5.63 18.61
C ALA A 30 0.45 -4.96 19.86
N ILE A 31 0.19 -3.66 20.07
CA ILE A 31 0.61 -2.97 21.30
C ILE A 31 -0.08 -3.57 22.52
N LEU A 32 -1.36 -3.93 22.41
CA LEU A 32 -2.15 -4.55 23.48
C LEU A 32 -1.93 -6.07 23.61
N ASP A 33 -1.06 -6.65 22.78
CA ASP A 33 -0.79 -8.10 22.72
C ASP A 33 -2.05 -8.94 22.42
N ILE A 34 -2.90 -8.43 21.54
CA ILE A 34 -4.16 -9.06 21.13
C ILE A 34 -4.01 -9.70 19.75
N GLY A 35 -4.14 -11.01 19.68
CA GLY A 35 -4.20 -11.79 18.44
C GLY A 35 -2.83 -12.28 17.93
N PRO A 36 -2.83 -13.06 16.83
CA PRO A 36 -1.60 -13.60 16.27
C PRO A 36 -0.79 -12.53 15.53
N HIS A 37 0.52 -12.55 15.73
CA HIS A 37 1.46 -11.69 15.01
C HIS A 37 2.03 -12.46 13.81
N ILE A 38 1.63 -12.08 12.61
CA ILE A 38 2.02 -12.76 11.37
C ILE A 38 2.71 -11.76 10.45
N MET A 39 3.89 -12.13 9.94
CA MET A 39 4.63 -11.37 8.94
C MET A 39 4.90 -12.28 7.76
N GLY A 40 4.42 -11.91 6.57
CA GLY A 40 4.57 -12.78 5.42
C GLY A 40 4.13 -14.22 5.72
N GLY A 41 2.91 -14.42 6.22
CA GLY A 41 2.35 -15.76 6.43
C GLY A 41 3.09 -16.63 7.45
N GLU A 42 4.15 -16.11 8.07
CA GLU A 42 4.92 -16.77 9.12
C GLU A 42 4.58 -16.13 10.46
N PRO A 43 4.36 -16.92 11.53
CA PRO A 43 4.20 -16.38 12.87
C PRO A 43 5.51 -15.75 13.34
N VAL A 44 5.44 -14.55 13.88
CA VAL A 44 6.58 -13.80 14.44
C VAL A 44 6.28 -13.39 15.87
N THR A 45 7.31 -12.99 16.62
CA THR A 45 7.10 -12.49 17.98
C THR A 45 6.50 -11.07 17.96
N ARG A 46 5.79 -10.68 19.02
CA ARG A 46 5.27 -9.31 19.18
C ARG A 46 6.37 -8.25 19.02
N THR A 47 7.51 -8.48 19.66
CA THR A 47 8.66 -7.57 19.64
C THR A 47 9.21 -7.41 18.23
N GLU A 48 9.38 -8.52 17.51
CA GLU A 48 9.84 -8.54 16.12
C GLU A 48 8.84 -7.83 15.20
N TRP A 49 7.55 -8.11 15.36
CA TRP A 49 6.51 -7.44 14.60
C TRP A 49 6.50 -5.92 14.83
N LEU A 50 6.62 -5.46 16.08
CA LEU A 50 6.64 -4.04 16.42
C LEU A 50 7.90 -3.31 15.95
N HIS A 51 9.05 -3.97 15.89
CA HIS A 51 10.31 -3.34 15.45
C HIS A 51 10.52 -3.41 13.94
N ILE A 52 9.99 -4.46 13.28
CA ILE A 52 10.25 -4.73 11.87
C ILE A 52 9.01 -4.42 11.01
N ALA A 53 7.85 -4.96 11.35
CA ALA A 53 6.65 -4.80 10.52
C ALA A 53 5.95 -3.46 10.77
N ALA A 54 5.77 -3.08 12.04
CA ALA A 54 4.97 -1.91 12.42
C ALA A 54 5.45 -0.58 11.81
N PRO A 55 6.77 -0.28 11.68
CA PRO A 55 7.22 0.94 11.03
C PRO A 55 6.78 1.03 9.56
N LEU A 56 6.93 -0.06 8.80
CA LEU A 56 6.45 -0.11 7.42
C LEU A 56 4.92 -0.01 7.39
N VAL A 57 4.21 -0.77 8.21
CA VAL A 57 2.74 -0.75 8.29
C VAL A 57 2.22 0.66 8.58
N ALA A 58 2.85 1.40 9.50
CA ALA A 58 2.50 2.78 9.81
C ALA A 58 2.64 3.69 8.59
N VAL A 59 3.78 3.62 7.88
CA VAL A 59 4.01 4.44 6.69
C VAL A 59 3.05 4.07 5.56
N ILE A 60 2.83 2.78 5.31
CA ILE A 60 1.85 2.32 4.32
C ILE A 60 0.44 2.77 4.71
N GLY A 61 0.08 2.75 6.00
CA GLY A 61 -1.18 3.28 6.52
C GLY A 61 -1.39 4.76 6.18
N ILE A 62 -0.35 5.58 6.31
CA ILE A 62 -0.37 7.00 5.89
C ILE A 62 -0.56 7.11 4.38
N LEU A 63 0.22 6.36 3.60
CA LEU A 63 0.13 6.39 2.13
C LEU A 63 -1.27 5.98 1.66
N MET A 64 -1.87 4.98 2.29
CA MET A 64 -3.24 4.53 1.99
C MET A 64 -4.28 5.60 2.33
N ALA A 65 -4.12 6.33 3.44
CA ALA A 65 -4.96 7.48 3.74
C ALA A 65 -4.78 8.60 2.70
N CYS A 66 -3.55 8.89 2.28
CA CYS A 66 -3.25 9.85 1.22
C CYS A 66 -3.85 9.43 -0.13
N ILE A 67 -3.81 8.14 -0.47
CA ILE A 67 -4.43 7.58 -1.68
C ILE A 67 -5.94 7.74 -1.62
N ALA A 68 -6.57 7.38 -0.49
CA ALA A 68 -8.01 7.55 -0.30
C ALA A 68 -8.43 9.01 -0.44
N TYR A 69 -7.73 9.93 0.23
CA TYR A 69 -7.95 11.37 0.11
C TYR A 69 -7.74 11.87 -1.31
N GLY A 70 -6.64 11.47 -1.95
CA GLY A 70 -6.29 11.87 -3.30
C GLY A 70 -7.30 11.41 -4.34
N PHE A 71 -7.78 10.16 -4.26
CA PHE A 71 -8.83 9.68 -5.16
C PHE A 71 -10.20 10.30 -4.86
N ALA A 72 -10.57 10.48 -3.59
CA ALA A 72 -11.84 11.13 -3.21
C ALA A 72 -11.87 12.60 -3.66
N GLY A 73 -10.75 13.31 -3.51
CA GLY A 73 -10.55 14.69 -3.92
C GLY A 73 -10.13 14.87 -5.39
N GLN A 74 -10.13 13.78 -6.17
CA GLN A 74 -9.76 13.78 -7.60
C GLN A 74 -8.42 14.49 -7.88
N LYS A 75 -7.44 14.27 -7.01
CA LYS A 75 -6.11 14.86 -7.11
C LYS A 75 -5.23 14.03 -8.04
N PRO A 76 -4.58 14.64 -9.05
CA PRO A 76 -3.80 13.90 -10.05
C PRO A 76 -2.56 13.23 -9.46
N TRP A 77 -2.00 13.76 -8.36
CA TRP A 77 -0.82 13.19 -7.69
C TRP A 77 -1.09 11.81 -7.05
N SER A 78 -2.35 11.44 -6.83
CA SER A 78 -2.73 10.21 -6.12
C SER A 78 -2.22 8.93 -6.81
N ARG A 79 -2.18 8.91 -8.14
CA ARG A 79 -1.60 7.79 -8.91
C ARG A 79 -0.12 7.55 -8.61
N HIS A 80 0.65 8.62 -8.37
CA HIS A 80 2.07 8.52 -8.06
C HIS A 80 2.30 7.96 -6.65
N VAL A 81 1.41 8.28 -5.71
CA VAL A 81 1.46 7.75 -4.33
C VAL A 81 1.25 6.24 -4.30
N VAL A 82 0.36 5.70 -5.15
CA VAL A 82 0.19 4.25 -5.29
C VAL A 82 1.49 3.59 -5.75
N ILE A 83 2.18 4.16 -6.74
CA ILE A 83 3.44 3.61 -7.23
C ILE A 83 4.53 3.71 -6.15
N ALA A 84 4.64 4.87 -5.49
CA ALA A 84 5.59 5.08 -4.40
C ALA A 84 5.42 4.07 -3.26
N MET A 85 4.18 3.70 -2.93
CA MET A 85 3.87 2.68 -1.93
C MET A 85 4.47 1.32 -2.30
N PHE A 86 4.31 0.86 -3.54
CA PHE A 86 4.90 -0.42 -3.98
C PHE A 86 6.42 -0.37 -4.04
N VAL A 87 7.00 0.73 -4.50
CA VAL A 87 8.46 0.94 -4.48
C VAL A 87 8.98 0.87 -3.05
N LEU A 88 8.31 1.53 -2.10
CA LEU A 88 8.68 1.51 -0.69
C LEU A 88 8.65 0.08 -0.12
N ILE A 89 7.61 -0.70 -0.40
CA ILE A 89 7.52 -2.11 0.04
C ILE A 89 8.70 -2.93 -0.49
N ILE A 90 9.02 -2.81 -1.78
CA ILE A 90 10.13 -3.54 -2.41
C ILE A 90 11.47 -3.13 -1.80
N VAL A 91 11.72 -1.83 -1.68
CA VAL A 91 12.96 -1.29 -1.11
C VAL A 91 13.12 -1.74 0.35
N TYR A 92 12.07 -1.61 1.15
CA TYR A 92 12.10 -1.99 2.56
C TYR A 92 12.35 -3.50 2.75
N ALA A 93 11.64 -4.34 2.00
CA ALA A 93 11.85 -5.79 2.02
C ALA A 93 13.27 -6.16 1.59
N SER A 94 13.80 -5.50 0.56
CA SER A 94 15.16 -5.75 0.05
C SER A 94 16.22 -5.36 1.09
N ILE A 95 16.07 -4.21 1.76
CA ILE A 95 16.99 -3.77 2.81
C ILE A 95 16.97 -4.76 3.98
N LEU A 96 15.79 -5.10 4.50
CA LEU A 96 15.68 -6.03 5.63
C LEU A 96 16.21 -7.42 5.29
N GLY A 97 15.94 -7.91 4.07
CA GLY A 97 16.44 -9.19 3.62
C GLY A 97 17.95 -9.19 3.38
N ALA A 98 18.52 -8.11 2.86
CA ALA A 98 19.98 -7.96 2.73
C ALA A 98 20.68 -7.89 4.10
N LEU A 99 20.02 -7.34 5.11
CA LEU A 99 20.48 -7.31 6.50
C LEU A 99 20.19 -8.61 7.27
N ASN A 100 19.59 -9.62 6.65
CA ASN A 100 19.15 -10.87 7.28
C ASN A 100 18.22 -10.67 8.51
N LEU A 101 17.46 -9.57 8.54
CA LEU A 101 16.53 -9.25 9.61
C LEU A 101 15.17 -9.94 9.43
N ILE A 102 14.90 -10.46 8.24
CA ILE A 102 13.68 -11.23 7.91
C ILE A 102 14.06 -12.49 7.14
N HIS A 103 13.26 -13.54 7.26
CA HIS A 103 13.44 -14.72 6.44
C HIS A 103 13.37 -14.37 4.95
N HIS A 104 14.28 -14.94 4.15
CA HIS A 104 14.32 -14.70 2.70
C HIS A 104 13.00 -15.06 2.00
N THR A 105 12.22 -15.99 2.53
CA THR A 105 10.87 -16.33 2.04
C THR A 105 9.90 -15.15 2.17
N ILE A 106 9.95 -14.42 3.30
CA ILE A 106 9.16 -13.20 3.53
C ILE A 106 9.60 -12.11 2.55
N MET A 107 10.92 -11.90 2.44
CA MET A 107 11.51 -10.94 1.50
C MET A 107 11.05 -11.19 0.07
N TRP A 108 11.28 -12.41 -0.46
CA TRP A 108 10.99 -12.73 -1.86
C TRP A 108 9.51 -12.58 -2.19
N ARG A 109 8.63 -13.02 -1.31
CA ARG A 109 7.20 -12.83 -1.53
C ARG A 109 6.81 -11.35 -1.52
N ALA A 110 7.39 -10.53 -0.64
CA ALA A 110 7.13 -9.09 -0.63
C ALA A 110 7.60 -8.42 -1.93
N ILE A 111 8.78 -8.80 -2.43
CA ILE A 111 9.33 -8.30 -3.70
C ILE A 111 8.45 -8.73 -4.89
N ILE A 112 8.08 -10.01 -4.97
CA ILE A 112 7.26 -10.55 -6.06
C ILE A 112 5.88 -9.89 -6.04
N ASN A 113 5.19 -9.87 -4.90
CA ASN A 113 3.88 -9.22 -4.78
C ASN A 113 3.97 -7.73 -5.09
N GLY A 114 4.96 -7.03 -4.52
CA GLY A 114 5.18 -5.61 -4.77
C GLY A 114 5.41 -5.30 -6.25
N THR A 115 6.18 -6.14 -6.94
CA THR A 115 6.48 -5.97 -8.37
C THR A 115 5.26 -6.26 -9.24
N VAL A 116 4.53 -7.35 -8.97
CA VAL A 116 3.32 -7.73 -9.72
C VAL A 116 2.24 -6.67 -9.55
N PHE A 117 1.88 -6.33 -8.31
CA PHE A 117 0.84 -5.33 -8.04
C PHE A 117 1.28 -3.92 -8.45
N GLY A 118 2.56 -3.58 -8.27
CA GLY A 118 3.13 -2.32 -8.75
C GLY A 118 3.06 -2.21 -10.27
N GLY A 119 3.46 -3.25 -11.00
CA GLY A 119 3.39 -3.30 -12.47
C GLY A 119 1.95 -3.20 -12.99
N VAL A 120 1.02 -3.92 -12.38
CA VAL A 120 -0.41 -3.81 -12.70
C VAL A 120 -0.93 -2.39 -12.42
N SER A 121 -0.48 -1.76 -11.34
CA SER A 121 -0.85 -0.38 -11.00
C SER A 121 -0.31 0.60 -12.04
N VAL A 122 0.95 0.47 -12.46
CA VAL A 122 1.54 1.29 -13.54
C VAL A 122 0.71 1.14 -14.82
N TRP A 123 0.41 -0.09 -15.24
CA TRP A 123 -0.45 -0.35 -16.39
C TRP A 123 -1.82 0.33 -16.25
N TYR A 124 -2.48 0.14 -15.11
CA TYR A 124 -3.82 0.66 -14.87
C TYR A 124 -3.88 2.19 -14.87
N PHE A 125 -2.93 2.86 -14.21
CA PHE A 125 -2.96 4.31 -14.02
C PHE A 125 -2.37 5.11 -15.19
N TYR A 126 -1.44 4.54 -15.95
CA TYR A 126 -0.73 5.26 -17.01
C TYR A 126 -1.05 4.76 -18.42
N PHE A 127 -1.35 3.47 -18.59
CA PHE A 127 -1.52 2.87 -19.92
C PHE A 127 -2.97 2.56 -20.28
N LYS A 128 -3.85 2.31 -19.30
CA LYS A 128 -5.27 2.07 -19.58
C LYS A 128 -5.94 3.35 -20.09
N PRO A 129 -6.42 3.42 -21.35
CA PRO A 129 -6.79 4.68 -22.00
C PRO A 129 -7.80 5.53 -21.21
N ASN A 130 -8.90 4.93 -20.74
CA ASN A 130 -9.95 5.65 -20.01
C ASN A 130 -9.47 6.21 -18.66
N VAL A 131 -8.47 5.58 -18.04
CA VAL A 131 -7.94 5.99 -16.72
C VAL A 131 -6.83 7.01 -16.89
N ALA A 132 -5.93 6.79 -17.87
CA ALA A 132 -4.89 7.74 -18.22
C ALA A 132 -5.50 9.09 -18.63
N ALA A 133 -6.51 9.08 -19.51
CA ALA A 133 -7.24 10.28 -19.91
C ALA A 133 -7.88 11.00 -18.71
N TYR A 134 -8.53 10.24 -17.81
CA TYR A 134 -9.11 10.79 -16.58
C TYR A 134 -8.07 11.54 -15.73
N PHE A 135 -6.89 10.95 -15.51
CA PHE A 135 -5.84 11.61 -14.71
C PHE A 135 -5.14 12.75 -15.44
N CYS A 136 -5.05 12.72 -16.78
CA CYS A 136 -4.56 13.86 -17.56
C CYS A 136 -5.53 15.05 -17.46
N GLU A 137 -6.83 14.82 -17.66
CA GLU A 137 -7.85 15.86 -17.49
C GLU A 137 -7.85 16.46 -16.08
N LEU A 138 -7.52 15.69 -15.05
CA LEU A 138 -7.39 16.19 -13.68
C LEU A 138 -6.11 16.99 -13.44
N ALA A 139 -5.06 16.77 -14.22
CA ALA A 139 -3.81 17.52 -14.12
C ALA A 139 -3.89 18.88 -14.82
N ASP A 140 -4.74 18.99 -15.85
CA ASP A 140 -4.94 20.21 -16.64
C ASP A 140 -5.99 21.17 -16.03
N ARG A 141 -6.62 20.80 -14.90
CA ARG A 141 -7.57 21.62 -14.14
C ARG A 141 -6.91 22.34 -12.98
#